data_AF-A0A2V5KY59-F1
#
_entry.id   AF-A0A2V5KY59-F1
#
_cell.length_a   1.000
_cell.length_b   1.000
_cell.length_c   1.000
_cell.angle_alpha   90.00
_cell.angle_beta   90.00
_cell.angle_gamma   90.00
#
_symmetry.space_group_name_H-M   'P 1'
#
loop_
_entity.id
_entity.type
_entity.pdbx_description
1 polymer ?
#
loop_
_entity_poly.entity_id
_entity_poly.type
_entity_poly.pdbx_seq_one_letter_code
_entity_poly.pdbx_strand_id
1 'polypeptide(L)'
;GFVMPTGYSFNLTGSTLYLAMASVFVAQAAETTTGWHMSLGQQITMMLTLMLSSKGVAGVPRSSLVILLAVLSSFVPSGFGPIGVAIIFGVDELMDMGRTCVNVIGNCLATVVVARWEKEFDESRAHLFGTPAEAELDLKTGEVAFADAVAQGD
;
A
#
# COMPACT_ATOMS: atom_id res chain seq x y z
N GLY A 1 2.15 5.39 -18.87
CA GLY A 1 0.84 4.73 -18.75
C GLY A 1 0.84 3.43 -17.96
N PHE A 2 1.80 2.52 -18.17
CA PHE A 2 1.76 1.15 -17.61
C PHE A 2 2.10 1.04 -16.10
N VAL A 3 2.99 1.88 -15.59
CA VAL A 3 3.53 1.76 -14.21
C VAL A 3 2.46 2.03 -13.14
N MET A 4 1.57 3.01 -13.35
CA MET A 4 0.51 3.33 -12.39
C MET A 4 -0.51 2.19 -12.21
N PRO A 5 -1.17 1.66 -13.27
CA PRO A 5 -2.11 0.55 -13.14
C PRO A 5 -1.49 -0.72 -12.56
N THR A 6 -0.24 -1.02 -12.93
CA THR A 6 0.47 -2.19 -12.37
C THR A 6 0.86 -1.98 -10.91
N GLY A 7 1.28 -0.77 -10.53
CA GLY A 7 1.59 -0.41 -9.16
C GLY A 7 0.40 -0.54 -8.21
N TYR A 8 -0.82 -0.19 -8.66
CA TYR A 8 -2.03 -0.37 -7.84
C TYR A 8 -2.25 -1.82 -7.41
N SER A 9 -1.94 -2.79 -8.27
CA SER A 9 -2.14 -4.21 -7.96
C SER A 9 -0.95 -4.84 -7.25
N PHE A 10 0.28 -4.47 -7.65
CA PHE A 10 1.48 -5.19 -7.24
C PHE A 10 2.38 -4.42 -6.26
N ASN A 11 2.20 -3.11 -6.07
CA ASN A 11 3.00 -2.29 -5.16
C ASN A 11 2.18 -1.77 -3.97
N LEU A 12 1.50 -2.70 -3.30
CA LEU A 12 0.78 -2.47 -2.04
C LEU A 12 1.72 -2.44 -0.83
N THR A 13 2.76 -1.61 -0.87
CA THR A 13 3.81 -1.58 0.16
C THR A 13 3.30 -1.17 1.55
N GLY A 14 2.44 -0.15 1.64
CA GLY A 14 1.78 0.24 2.87
C GLY A 14 0.92 -0.89 3.46
N SER A 15 0.21 -1.64 2.62
CA SER A 15 -0.58 -2.79 3.05
C SER A 15 0.29 -3.93 3.54
N THR A 16 1.40 -4.24 2.86
CA THR A 16 2.37 -5.25 3.30
C THR A 16 3.02 -4.87 4.63
N LEU A 17 3.40 -3.60 4.80
CA LEU A 17 3.96 -3.10 6.07
C LEU A 17 2.94 -3.21 7.21
N TYR A 18 1.69 -2.81 6.97
CA TYR A 18 0.62 -2.96 7.97
C TYR A 18 0.44 -4.42 8.39
N LEU A 19 0.35 -5.34 7.43
CA LEU A 19 0.17 -6.77 7.69
C LEU A 19 1.31 -7.35 8.53
N ALA A 20 2.55 -6.96 8.22
CA ALA A 20 3.73 -7.33 8.98
C ALA A 20 3.67 -6.83 10.43
N MET A 21 3.45 -5.52 10.61
CA MET A 21 3.40 -4.90 11.93
C MET A 21 2.24 -5.45 12.77
N ALA A 22 1.06 -5.60 12.16
CA ALA A 22 -0.13 -6.16 12.79
C ALA A 22 0.08 -7.61 13.24
N SER A 23 0.68 -8.44 12.39
CA SER A 23 0.90 -9.85 12.72
C SER A 23 1.91 -10.03 13.86
N VAL A 24 3.01 -9.27 13.85
CA VAL A 24 4.00 -9.27 14.93
C VAL A 24 3.40 -8.73 16.22
N PHE A 25 2.60 -7.66 16.15
CA PHE A 25 1.89 -7.12 17.31
C PHE A 25 0.98 -8.17 17.96
N VAL A 26 0.16 -8.88 17.17
CA VAL A 26 -0.72 -9.93 17.71
C VAL A 26 0.09 -11.10 18.28
N ALA A 27 1.17 -11.51 17.61
CA ALA A 27 2.03 -12.57 18.11
C ALA A 27 2.67 -12.22 19.45
N GLN A 28 3.17 -10.98 19.62
CA GLN A 28 3.74 -10.49 20.89
C GLN A 28 2.68 -10.36 21.99
N ALA A 29 1.47 -9.93 21.65
CA ALA A 29 0.36 -9.88 22.60
C ALA A 29 -0.04 -11.28 23.09
N ALA A 30 -0.09 -12.26 22.18
CA ALA A 30 -0.35 -13.66 22.52
C ALA A 30 0.79 -14.25 23.38
N GLU A 31 2.05 -13.95 23.04
CA GLU A 31 3.23 -14.36 23.80
C GLU A 31 3.18 -13.85 25.24
N THR A 32 2.90 -12.56 25.43
CA THR A 32 2.79 -11.94 26.76
C THR A 32 1.66 -12.54 27.61
N THR A 33 0.60 -13.05 26.97
CA THR A 33 -0.59 -13.59 27.67
C THR A 33 -0.46 -15.08 27.97
N THR A 34 0.18 -15.85 27.09
CA THR A 34 0.21 -17.32 27.15
C THR A 34 1.56 -17.89 27.56
N GLY A 35 2.63 -17.09 27.51
CA GLY A 35 4.00 -17.56 27.66
C GLY A 35 4.52 -18.35 26.45
N TRP A 36 3.77 -18.41 25.34
CA TRP A 36 4.23 -19.00 24.09
C TRP A 36 5.22 -18.08 23.37
N HIS A 37 6.36 -18.60 22.95
CA HIS A 37 7.37 -17.80 22.25
C HIS A 37 7.38 -18.09 20.74
N MET A 38 7.27 -17.04 19.93
CA MET A 38 7.44 -17.15 18.48
C MET A 38 8.91 -17.02 18.10
N SER A 39 9.52 -18.12 17.68
CA SER A 39 10.91 -18.13 17.22
C SER A 39 11.13 -17.20 16.03
N LEU A 40 12.36 -16.69 15.89
CA LEU A 40 12.73 -15.81 14.77
C LEU A 40 12.54 -16.49 13.40
N GLY A 41 12.74 -17.81 13.32
CA GLY A 41 12.42 -18.57 12.11
C GLY A 41 10.93 -18.53 11.74
N GLN A 42 10.05 -18.72 12.73
CA GLN A 42 8.60 -18.62 12.53
C GLN A 42 8.18 -17.20 12.15
N GLN A 43 8.80 -16.17 12.74
CA GLN A 43 8.56 -14.77 12.36
C GLN A 43 8.91 -14.54 10.88
N ILE A 44 10.08 -15.01 10.43
CA ILE A 44 10.48 -14.88 9.02
C ILE A 44 9.51 -15.65 8.10
N THR A 45 9.15 -16.89 8.43
CA THR A 45 8.22 -17.67 7.61
C THR A 45 6.85 -17.00 7.53
N MET A 46 6.32 -16.48 8.64
CA MET A 46 5.06 -15.74 8.69
C MET A 46 5.13 -14.50 7.79
N MET A 47 6.22 -13.73 7.86
CA MET A 47 6.45 -12.56 7.03
C MET A 47 6.47 -12.92 5.54
N LEU A 48 7.14 -14.01 5.16
CA LEU A 48 7.15 -14.50 3.78
C LEU A 48 5.74 -14.90 3.30
N THR A 49 4.97 -15.58 4.16
CA THR A 49 3.57 -15.91 3.86
C THR A 49 2.74 -14.65 3.63
N LEU A 50 2.87 -13.63 4.48
CA LEU A 50 2.18 -12.35 4.32
C LEU A 50 2.57 -11.63 3.04
N MET A 51 3.85 -11.62 2.69
CA MET A 51 4.32 -11.04 1.43
C MET A 51 3.67 -11.72 0.23
N LEU A 52 3.65 -13.06 0.21
CA LEU A 52 3.04 -13.84 -0.87
C LEU A 52 1.52 -13.61 -0.95
N SER A 53 0.83 -13.66 0.18
CA SER A 53 -0.63 -13.47 0.23
C SER A 53 -1.06 -12.04 -0.11
N SER A 54 -0.23 -11.03 0.19
CA SER A 54 -0.58 -9.61 -0.02
C SER A 54 -0.70 -9.19 -1.49
N LYS A 55 -0.06 -9.91 -2.42
CA LYS A 55 -0.08 -9.57 -3.86
C LYS A 55 -1.20 -10.26 -4.64
N GLY A 56 -1.89 -11.23 -4.05
CA GLY A 56 -2.93 -12.02 -4.71
C GLY A 56 -4.34 -11.42 -4.62
N VAL A 57 -4.54 -10.29 -3.93
CA VAL A 57 -5.87 -9.82 -3.52
C VAL A 57 -6.17 -8.38 -3.96
N ALA A 58 -5.47 -7.90 -5.00
CA ALA A 58 -5.52 -6.52 -5.52
C ALA A 58 -6.92 -5.94 -5.88
N GLY A 59 -8.01 -6.72 -5.80
CA GLY A 59 -9.36 -6.28 -6.15
C GLY A 59 -10.45 -6.55 -5.11
N VAL A 60 -10.12 -7.02 -3.90
CA VAL A 60 -11.14 -7.33 -2.88
C VAL A 60 -11.14 -6.28 -1.76
N PRO A 61 -12.26 -5.55 -1.55
CA PRO A 61 -12.39 -4.60 -0.46
C PRO A 61 -12.17 -5.26 0.90
N ARG A 62 -11.46 -4.56 1.82
CA ARG A 62 -11.15 -5.03 3.19
C ARG A 62 -10.50 -6.43 3.27
N SER A 63 -9.76 -6.80 2.24
CA SER A 63 -9.02 -8.07 2.20
C SER A 63 -7.90 -8.17 3.24
N SER A 64 -7.37 -7.04 3.70
CA SER A 64 -6.26 -6.98 4.66
C SER A 64 -6.56 -7.72 5.97
N LEU A 65 -7.75 -7.53 6.56
CA LEU A 65 -8.13 -8.22 7.80
C LEU A 65 -8.36 -9.72 7.60
N VAL A 66 -8.87 -10.11 6.43
CA VAL A 66 -9.07 -11.53 6.08
C VAL A 66 -7.72 -12.23 5.93
N ILE A 67 -6.77 -11.60 5.23
CA ILE A 67 -5.40 -12.10 5.07
C ILE A 67 -4.72 -12.20 6.45
N LEU A 68 -4.85 -11.15 7.27
CA LEU A 68 -4.29 -11.14 8.61
C LEU A 68 -4.85 -12.28 9.45
N LEU A 69 -6.16 -12.50 9.45
CA LEU A 69 -6.80 -13.61 10.16
C LEU A 69 -6.29 -14.97 9.68
N ALA A 70 -6.21 -15.18 8.36
CA ALA A 70 -5.76 -16.44 7.77
C ALA A 70 -4.33 -16.78 8.19
N VAL A 71 -3.43 -15.79 8.15
CA VAL A 71 -2.03 -16.00 8.57
C VAL A 71 -1.95 -16.20 10.08
N LEU A 72 -2.59 -15.36 10.89
CA LEU A 72 -2.54 -15.50 12.34
C LEU A 72 -3.08 -16.85 12.81
N SER A 73 -4.13 -17.37 12.18
CA SER A 73 -4.68 -18.70 12.48
C SER A 73 -3.71 -19.85 12.18
N SER A 74 -2.69 -19.61 11.36
CA SER A 74 -1.68 -20.60 10.99
C SER A 74 -0.42 -20.54 11.86
N PHE A 75 -0.10 -19.37 12.43
CA PHE A 75 1.17 -19.13 13.13
C PHE A 75 1.02 -18.85 14.63
N VAL A 76 -0.15 -18.41 15.09
CA VAL A 76 -0.41 -18.03 16.49
C VAL A 76 -1.31 -19.07 17.15
N PRO A 77 -1.22 -19.32 18.48
CA PRO A 77 -2.09 -20.25 19.18
C PRO A 77 -3.59 -20.07 18.89
N SER A 78 -4.32 -21.18 18.92
CA SER A 78 -5.75 -21.20 18.57
C SER A 78 -6.57 -20.23 19.42
N GLY A 79 -7.47 -19.50 18.77
CA GLY A 79 -8.32 -18.47 19.39
C GLY A 79 -7.70 -17.08 19.45
N PHE A 80 -6.37 -16.94 19.45
CA PHE A 80 -5.72 -15.63 19.52
C PHE A 80 -5.75 -14.86 18.19
N GLY A 81 -5.76 -15.56 17.05
CA GLY A 81 -5.88 -14.92 15.74
C GLY A 81 -7.13 -14.03 15.61
N PRO A 82 -8.35 -14.56 15.84
CA PRO A 82 -9.57 -13.77 15.84
C PRO A 82 -9.58 -12.62 16.84
N ILE A 83 -9.06 -12.84 18.06
CA ILE A 83 -8.99 -11.81 19.11
C ILE A 83 -8.07 -10.65 18.67
N GLY A 84 -6.89 -10.98 18.13
CA GLY A 84 -5.95 -9.98 17.62
C GLY A 84 -6.53 -9.14 16.49
N VAL A 85 -7.23 -9.78 15.54
CA VAL A 85 -7.93 -9.08 14.45
C VAL A 85 -9.04 -8.19 15.00
N ALA A 86 -9.80 -8.64 16.01
CA ALA A 86 -10.85 -7.82 16.63
C ALA A 86 -10.30 -6.57 17.33
N ILE A 87 -9.13 -6.66 17.98
CA ILE A 87 -8.46 -5.49 18.58
C ILE A 87 -8.06 -4.49 17.50
N ILE A 88 -7.47 -4.97 16.41
CA ILE A 88 -7.00 -4.11 15.31
C ILE A 88 -8.19 -3.49 14.55
N PHE A 89 -9.31 -4.21 14.44
CA PHE A 89 -10.53 -3.73 13.78
C PHE A 89 -10.98 -2.35 14.29
N GLY A 90 -10.80 -2.07 15.58
CA GLY A 90 -11.16 -0.78 16.19
C GLY A 90 -10.39 0.43 15.62
N VAL A 91 -9.22 0.22 15.03
CA VAL A 91 -8.40 1.27 14.42
C VAL A 91 -8.19 1.07 12.91
N ASP A 92 -8.78 0.02 12.32
CA ASP A 92 -8.47 -0.39 10.95
C ASP A 92 -8.83 0.68 9.92
N GLU A 93 -9.92 1.43 10.15
CA GLU A 93 -10.36 2.49 9.23
C GLU A 93 -9.31 3.62 9.12
N LEU A 94 -8.76 4.08 10.25
CA LEU A 94 -7.69 5.08 10.27
C LEU A 94 -6.42 4.53 9.61
N MET A 95 -6.09 3.27 9.91
CA MET A 95 -4.94 2.60 9.31
C MET A 95 -5.14 2.36 7.81
N ASP A 96 -6.38 2.22 7.32
CA ASP A 96 -6.69 2.09 5.89
C ASP A 96 -6.34 3.33 5.11
N MET A 97 -6.68 4.49 5.65
CA MET A 97 -6.29 5.79 5.07
C MET A 97 -4.76 5.89 5.01
N GLY A 98 -4.07 5.53 6.09
CA GLY A 98 -2.60 5.52 6.14
C GLY A 98 -1.96 4.57 5.12
N ARG A 99 -2.44 3.32 5.05
CA ARG A 99 -2.01 2.31 4.07
C ARG A 99 -2.16 2.82 2.64
N THR A 100 -3.32 3.39 2.33
CA THR A 100 -3.66 3.91 1.01
C THR A 100 -2.74 5.07 0.64
N CYS A 101 -2.50 6.00 1.56
CA CYS A 101 -1.58 7.13 1.34
C CYS A 101 -0.16 6.65 0.99
N VAL A 102 0.40 5.73 1.77
CA VAL A 102 1.74 5.18 1.52
C VAL A 102 1.80 4.44 0.18
N ASN A 103 0.77 3.66 -0.17
CA ASN A 103 0.68 2.97 -1.46
C ASN A 103 0.67 3.96 -2.63
N VAL A 104 -0.14 5.01 -2.55
CA VAL A 104 -0.24 6.04 -3.60
C VAL A 104 1.10 6.75 -3.77
N ILE A 105 1.71 7.22 -2.68
CA ILE A 105 3.02 7.89 -2.72
C ILE A 105 4.08 6.99 -3.35
N GLY A 106 4.13 5.71 -2.94
CA GLY A 106 5.08 4.74 -3.49
C GLY A 106 4.89 4.49 -4.99
N ASN A 107 3.63 4.42 -5.45
CA ASN A 107 3.30 4.24 -6.87
C ASN A 107 3.63 5.47 -7.72
N CYS A 108 3.34 6.67 -7.22
CA CYS A 108 3.70 7.92 -7.88
C CYS A 108 5.22 8.04 -8.00
N LEU A 109 5.95 7.80 -6.91
CA LEU A 109 7.41 7.83 -6.90
C LEU A 109 8.01 6.80 -7.87
N ALA A 110 7.52 5.55 -7.85
CA ALA A 110 7.96 4.51 -8.76
C ALA A 110 7.77 4.91 -10.23
N THR A 111 6.65 5.56 -10.55
CA THR A 111 6.37 6.06 -11.91
C THR A 111 7.40 7.10 -12.35
N VAL A 112 7.76 8.05 -11.48
CA VAL A 112 8.80 9.06 -11.77
C VAL A 112 10.18 8.41 -11.93
N VAL A 113 10.54 7.48 -11.03
CA VAL A 113 11.83 6.78 -11.07
C VAL A 113 11.97 5.98 -12.37
N VAL A 114 10.95 5.22 -12.76
CA VAL A 114 10.96 4.45 -14.02
C VAL A 114 11.02 5.38 -15.22
N ALA A 115 10.24 6.47 -15.25
CA ALA A 115 10.30 7.43 -16.35
C ALA A 115 11.70 8.04 -16.52
N ARG A 116 12.38 8.37 -15.42
CA ARG A 116 13.76 8.88 -15.46
C ARG A 116 14.75 7.81 -15.93
N TRP A 117 14.59 6.56 -15.49
CA TRP A 117 15.45 5.45 -15.92
C TRP A 117 15.31 5.21 -17.43
N GLU A 118 14.09 5.18 -17.94
CA GLU A 118 13.79 5.00 -19.36
C GLU A 118 14.09 6.25 -20.21
N LYS A 119 14.51 7.36 -19.59
CA LYS A 119 14.76 8.67 -20.24
C LYS A 119 13.52 9.30 -20.90
N GLU A 120 12.34 8.90 -20.43
CA GLU A 120 11.03 9.41 -20.86
C GLU A 120 10.48 10.49 -19.91
N PHE A 121 11.25 10.87 -18.88
CA PHE A 121 10.85 11.92 -17.94
C PHE A 121 11.14 13.31 -18.52
N ASP A 122 10.07 14.09 -18.73
CA ASP A 122 10.17 15.48 -19.18
C ASP A 122 10.41 16.43 -18.00
N GLU A 123 11.67 16.78 -17.78
CA GLU A 123 12.09 17.77 -16.77
C GLU A 123 11.46 19.15 -17.02
N SER A 124 11.32 19.55 -18.29
CA SER A 124 10.80 20.88 -18.64
C SER A 124 9.34 21.02 -18.27
N ARG A 125 8.54 19.97 -18.52
CA ARG A 125 7.14 19.90 -18.11
C ARG A 125 7.00 19.80 -16.59
N ALA A 126 7.87 19.02 -15.92
CA ALA A 126 7.87 18.92 -14.46
C ALA A 126 8.15 20.27 -13.75
N HIS A 127 8.99 21.13 -14.32
CA HIS A 127 9.26 22.48 -13.78
C HIS A 127 8.10 23.46 -13.94
N LEU A 128 7.21 23.19 -14.89
CA LEU A 128 6.03 24.02 -15.15
C LEU A 128 4.81 23.58 -14.34
N PHE A 129 4.88 22.42 -13.66
CA PHE A 129 3.77 21.84 -12.92
C PHE A 129 3.14 22.82 -11.91
N GLY A 130 1.82 23.00 -11.99
CA GLY A 130 1.03 23.90 -11.17
C GLY A 130 1.13 25.38 -11.55
N THR A 131 1.70 25.71 -12.71
CA THR A 131 1.85 27.10 -13.18
C THR A 131 0.90 27.42 -14.35
N PRO A 132 0.52 28.69 -14.57
CA PRO A 132 -0.27 29.07 -15.75
C PRO A 132 0.38 28.70 -17.10
N ALA A 133 1.72 28.56 -17.12
CA ALA A 133 2.47 28.19 -18.31
C ALA A 133 2.32 26.69 -18.65
N GLU A 134 1.99 25.83 -17.69
CA GLU A 134 1.63 24.43 -17.95
C GLU A 134 0.32 24.35 -18.73
N ALA A 135 -0.73 25.07 -18.29
CA ALA A 135 -2.02 25.09 -18.98
C ALA A 135 -1.92 25.57 -20.43
N GLU A 136 -1.06 26.55 -20.71
CA GLU A 136 -0.79 27.01 -22.08
C GLU A 136 -0.08 25.94 -22.92
N LEU A 137 0.82 25.16 -22.30
CA LEU A 137 1.56 24.09 -22.95
C LEU A 137 0.64 22.90 -23.26
N ASP A 138 -0.24 22.53 -22.34
CA ASP A 138 -1.25 21.46 -22.50
C ASP A 138 -2.27 21.78 -23.60
N LEU A 139 -2.70 23.05 -23.70
CA LEU A 139 -3.55 23.51 -24.80
C LEU A 139 -2.84 23.43 -26.15
N LYS A 140 -1.51 23.70 -26.20
CA LYS A 140 -0.72 23.63 -27.44
C LYS A 140 -0.41 22.19 -27.87
N THR A 141 -0.24 21.27 -26.92
CA THR A 141 0.02 19.84 -27.20
C THR A 141 -1.25 19.04 -27.47
N GLY A 142 -2.44 19.62 -27.23
CA GLY A 142 -3.72 19.00 -27.51
C GLY A 142 -4.25 18.11 -26.38
N GLU A 143 -3.68 18.20 -25.19
CA GLU A 143 -4.17 17.53 -23.97
C GLU A 143 -5.27 18.38 -23.29
N VAL A 144 -6.36 18.61 -24.03
CA VAL A 144 -7.47 19.52 -23.64
C VAL A 144 -8.11 19.15 -22.30
N ALA A 145 -8.13 17.85 -21.96
CA ALA A 145 -8.77 17.34 -20.75
C ALA A 145 -8.11 17.80 -19.44
N PHE A 146 -6.80 18.09 -19.44
CA PHE A 146 -6.08 18.57 -18.26
C PHE A 146 -6.11 20.10 -18.16
N ALA A 147 -6.06 20.80 -19.30
CA ALA A 147 -6.20 22.25 -19.34
C ALA A 147 -7.56 22.74 -18.80
N ASP A 148 -8.64 22.01 -19.08
CA ASP A 148 -9.98 22.35 -18.57
C ASP A 148 -10.14 22.10 -17.05
N ALA A 149 -9.44 21.11 -16.48
CA ALA A 149 -9.45 20.85 -15.03
C ALA A 149 -8.75 21.99 -14.27
N VAL A 150 -7.58 22.41 -14.75
CA VAL A 150 -6.82 23.55 -14.19
C VAL A 150 -7.60 24.86 -14.31
N ALA A 151 -8.34 25.07 -15.41
CA ALA A 151 -9.19 26.24 -15.59
C ALA A 151 -10.40 26.28 -14.62
N GLN A 152 -10.83 25.13 -14.12
CA GLN A 152 -11.95 24.99 -13.18
C GLN A 152 -11.52 25.05 -11.71
N GLY A 153 -10.21 24.96 -11.43
CA GLY A 153 -9.65 25.09 -10.08
C GLY A 153 -9.71 23.81 -9.22
N ASP A 154 -9.91 22.65 -9.87
CA ASP A 154 -9.78 21.31 -9.27
C ASP A 154 -8.35 20.75 -9.43
#